data_AF-A0A2J4XUI0-F1
#
_entry.id   AF-A0A2J4XUI0-F1
#
_cell.length_a   1.000
_cell.length_b   1.000
_cell.length_c   1.000
_cell.angle_alpha   90.00
_cell.angle_beta   90.00
_cell.angle_gamma   90.00
#
_symmetry.space_group_name_H-M   'P 1'
#
loop_
_entity.id
_entity.type
_entity.pdbx_description
1 polymer ?
#
loop_
_entity_poly.entity_id
_entity_poly.type
_entity_poly.pdbx_seq_one_letter_code
_entity_poly.pdbx_strand_id
1 'polypeptide(L)'
;IQVPTTLLSQVDSSVGGKTAVNHPLGKNMIGAFWQPVSVVVDLNCLKTLPKRELSSGLAEVIKYGVILDGEFFDWLENNIDALLALDEKAMAYCIRRCCELKAEVVAADERETGLRALLNLGHTFGHAIEAEMGYGNWLHGE
;
A
#
# COMPACT_ATOMS: atom_id res chain seq x y z
N ILE A 1 -7.05 6.13 -15.75
CA ILE A 1 -7.89 5.23 -14.93
C ILE A 1 -6.97 4.13 -14.42
N GLN A 2 -6.98 3.83 -13.13
CA GLN A 2 -6.24 2.71 -12.56
C GLN A 2 -7.19 1.57 -12.21
N VAL A 3 -6.73 0.33 -12.44
CA VAL A 3 -7.46 -0.90 -12.10
C VAL A 3 -6.51 -1.81 -11.31
N PRO A 4 -6.23 -1.48 -10.04
CA PRO A 4 -5.24 -2.19 -9.23
C PRO A 4 -5.71 -3.61 -8.88
N THR A 5 -4.87 -4.61 -9.12
CA THR A 5 -5.23 -6.04 -8.96
C THR A 5 -4.50 -6.76 -7.83
N THR A 6 -3.60 -6.07 -7.12
CA THR A 6 -2.96 -6.57 -5.89
C THR A 6 -3.44 -5.75 -4.70
N LEU A 7 -3.49 -6.34 -3.50
CA LEU A 7 -3.88 -5.59 -2.30
C LEU A 7 -2.96 -4.38 -2.08
N LEU A 8 -1.64 -4.58 -2.23
CA LEU A 8 -0.65 -3.49 -2.17
C LEU A 8 -1.02 -2.33 -3.10
N SER A 9 -1.35 -2.64 -4.36
CA SER A 9 -1.69 -1.60 -5.32
C SER A 9 -3.03 -0.91 -5.03
N GLN A 10 -3.97 -1.63 -4.42
CA GLN A 10 -5.31 -1.14 -4.05
C GLN A 10 -5.26 -0.17 -2.87
N VAL A 11 -4.41 -0.44 -1.87
CA VAL A 11 -4.33 0.34 -0.62
C VAL A 11 -3.27 1.44 -0.65
N ASP A 12 -2.28 1.32 -1.53
CA ASP A 12 -1.14 2.25 -1.57
C ASP A 12 -1.00 2.94 -2.93
N SER A 13 -0.57 2.25 -3.98
CA SER A 13 -0.20 2.88 -5.26
C SER A 13 -1.35 3.62 -5.98
N SER A 14 -2.59 3.28 -5.62
CA SER A 14 -3.81 3.86 -6.21
C SER A 14 -4.07 5.30 -5.78
N VAL A 15 -3.45 5.75 -4.68
CA VAL A 15 -3.67 7.07 -4.08
C VAL A 15 -2.36 7.83 -3.96
N GLY A 16 -2.34 9.10 -4.40
CA GLY A 16 -1.20 10.01 -4.24
C GLY A 16 -0.43 10.39 -5.51
N GLY A 17 -0.87 9.92 -6.68
CA GLY A 17 -0.43 10.41 -8.00
C GLY A 17 1.02 10.14 -8.38
N LYS A 18 1.82 9.50 -7.53
CA LYS A 18 3.23 9.24 -7.81
C LYS A 18 3.35 8.13 -8.85
N THR A 19 3.96 8.46 -9.99
CA THR A 19 4.27 7.51 -11.06
C THR A 19 5.77 7.54 -11.31
N ALA A 20 6.40 6.38 -11.46
CA ALA A 20 7.84 6.32 -11.68
C ALA A 20 8.26 5.02 -12.37
N VAL A 21 9.46 5.05 -12.95
CA VAL A 21 10.19 3.88 -13.44
C VAL A 21 11.55 3.79 -12.76
N ASN A 22 12.10 2.57 -12.73
CA ASN A 22 13.42 2.32 -12.18
C ASN A 22 14.52 2.74 -13.16
N HIS A 23 15.66 3.15 -12.62
CA HIS A 23 16.92 3.31 -13.34
C HIS A 23 17.90 2.24 -12.82
N PRO A 24 18.90 1.77 -13.60
CA PRO A 24 19.90 0.81 -13.11
C PRO A 24 20.62 1.22 -11.81
N LEU A 25 20.62 2.52 -11.48
CA LEU A 25 21.23 3.08 -10.28
C LEU A 25 20.23 3.35 -9.14
N GLY A 26 18.93 3.06 -9.29
CA GLY A 26 17.95 3.30 -8.23
C GLY A 26 16.48 3.08 -8.60
N LYS A 27 15.69 2.68 -7.59
CA LYS A 27 14.23 2.48 -7.66
C LYS A 27 13.51 3.82 -7.79
N ASN A 28 12.50 3.90 -8.66
CA ASN A 28 11.61 5.07 -8.83
C ASN A 28 12.29 6.43 -9.11
N MET A 29 13.46 6.45 -9.75
CA MET A 29 14.27 7.67 -9.95
C MET A 29 13.73 8.61 -11.03
N ILE A 30 12.93 8.11 -11.97
CA ILE A 30 12.39 8.90 -13.10
C ILE A 30 10.88 8.82 -13.03
N GLY A 31 10.19 9.95 -12.84
CA GLY A 31 8.75 9.93 -12.59
C GLY A 31 8.06 11.28 -12.66
N ALA A 32 6.76 11.27 -12.36
CA ALA A 32 5.89 12.43 -12.32
C ALA A 32 4.79 12.26 -11.27
N PHE A 33 4.27 13.39 -10.77
CA PHE A 33 3.02 13.43 -10.02
C PHE A 33 1.86 13.63 -11.02
N TRP A 34 1.08 12.58 -11.26
CA TRP A 34 -0.03 12.56 -12.20
C TRP A 34 -1.22 11.76 -11.64
N GLN A 35 -2.31 12.46 -11.29
CA GLN A 35 -3.46 11.85 -10.65
C GLN A 35 -4.31 11.05 -11.64
N PRO A 36 -4.86 9.89 -11.24
CA PRO A 36 -5.82 9.15 -12.06
C PRO A 36 -7.18 9.87 -12.09
N VAL A 37 -7.91 9.75 -13.20
CA VAL A 37 -9.31 10.21 -13.32
C VAL A 37 -10.26 9.37 -12.45
N SER A 38 -9.95 8.09 -12.27
CA SER A 38 -10.67 7.16 -11.40
C SER A 38 -9.80 5.94 -11.07
N VAL A 39 -10.12 5.30 -9.95
CA VAL A 39 -9.58 4.00 -9.53
C VAL A 39 -10.75 3.04 -9.40
N VAL A 40 -10.67 1.88 -10.04
CA VAL A 40 -11.70 0.83 -9.99
C VAL A 40 -11.12 -0.39 -9.30
N VAL A 41 -11.63 -0.69 -8.11
CA VAL A 41 -11.20 -1.84 -7.30
C VAL A 41 -12.29 -2.91 -7.33
N ASP A 42 -11.99 -4.06 -7.93
CA ASP A 42 -12.84 -5.26 -7.89
C ASP A 42 -12.19 -6.30 -6.97
N LEU A 43 -12.85 -6.63 -5.87
CA LEU A 43 -12.33 -7.57 -4.87
C LEU A 43 -12.14 -8.99 -5.43
N ASN A 44 -12.82 -9.35 -6.51
CA ASN A 44 -12.69 -10.67 -7.12
C ASN A 44 -11.29 -10.95 -7.66
N CYS A 45 -10.52 -9.91 -8.06
CA CYS A 45 -9.16 -10.14 -8.56
C CYS A 45 -8.22 -10.69 -7.47
N LEU A 46 -8.51 -10.42 -6.19
CA LEU A 46 -7.71 -10.93 -5.06
C LEU A 46 -7.85 -12.44 -4.89
N LYS A 47 -8.92 -13.06 -5.39
CA LYS A 47 -9.11 -14.52 -5.35
C LYS A 47 -8.05 -15.28 -6.15
N THR A 48 -7.44 -14.62 -7.14
CA THR A 48 -6.35 -15.18 -7.96
C THR A 48 -4.96 -14.72 -7.52
N LEU A 49 -4.87 -13.82 -6.54
CA LEU A 49 -3.61 -13.29 -6.05
C LEU A 49 -2.88 -14.36 -5.21
N PRO A 50 -1.57 -14.58 -5.39
CA PRO A 50 -0.80 -15.46 -4.51
C PRO A 50 -0.91 -15.02 -3.05
N LYS A 51 -1.06 -15.98 -2.13
CA LYS A 51 -1.20 -15.67 -0.69
C LYS A 51 -0.05 -14.80 -0.14
N ARG A 52 1.17 -15.04 -0.64
CA ARG A 52 2.36 -14.25 -0.28
C ARG A 52 2.24 -12.77 -0.65
N GLU A 53 1.66 -12.49 -1.82
CA GLU A 53 1.38 -11.12 -2.29
C GLU A 53 0.24 -10.46 -1.50
N LEU A 54 -0.76 -11.24 -1.06
CA LEU A 54 -1.79 -10.74 -0.15
C LEU A 54 -1.17 -10.31 1.19
N SER A 55 -0.33 -11.16 1.79
CA SER A 55 0.39 -10.83 3.03
C SER A 55 1.31 -9.62 2.85
N SER A 56 2.03 -9.52 1.73
CA SER A 56 2.83 -8.33 1.42
C SER A 56 1.98 -7.06 1.33
N GLY A 57 0.75 -7.13 0.83
CA GLY A 57 -0.17 -5.99 0.84
C GLY A 57 -0.70 -5.65 2.24
N LEU A 58 -0.89 -6.64 3.11
CA LEU A 58 -1.36 -6.43 4.48
C LEU A 58 -0.32 -5.70 5.35
N ALA A 59 0.97 -5.79 5.04
CA ALA A 59 1.99 -4.99 5.73
C ALA A 59 1.74 -3.48 5.60
N GLU A 60 1.33 -3.03 4.41
CA GLU A 60 0.95 -1.64 4.18
C GLU A 60 -0.35 -1.25 4.88
N VAL A 61 -1.31 -2.18 4.93
CA VAL A 61 -2.55 -2.00 5.70
C VAL A 61 -2.25 -1.76 7.18
N ILE A 62 -1.40 -2.62 7.77
CA ILE A 62 -0.99 -2.52 9.17
C ILE A 62 -0.22 -1.22 9.41
N LYS A 63 0.66 -0.83 8.48
CA LYS A 63 1.39 0.44 8.54
C LYS A 63 0.43 1.59 8.80
N TYR A 64 -0.64 1.74 8.02
CA TYR A 64 -1.62 2.82 8.21
C TYR A 64 -2.20 2.88 9.62
N GLY A 65 -2.55 1.74 10.21
CA GLY A 65 -3.02 1.70 11.59
C GLY A 65 -1.97 2.21 12.58
N VAL A 66 -0.72 1.78 12.43
CA VAL A 66 0.39 2.18 13.31
C VAL A 66 0.71 3.68 13.22
N ILE A 67 0.70 4.25 12.01
CA ILE A 67 1.17 5.64 11.80
C ILE A 67 0.08 6.70 11.85
N LEU A 68 -1.19 6.34 11.62
CA LEU A 68 -2.26 7.32 11.43
C LEU A 68 -3.54 7.04 12.22
N ASP A 69 -3.85 5.78 12.55
CA ASP A 69 -5.17 5.43 13.08
C ASP A 69 -5.14 4.20 14.00
N GLY A 70 -5.06 4.45 15.31
CA GLY A 70 -5.08 3.41 16.33
C GLY A 70 -6.40 2.62 16.38
N GLU A 71 -7.54 3.25 16.11
CA GLU A 71 -8.82 2.53 16.08
C GLU A 71 -8.88 1.56 14.89
N PHE A 72 -8.31 1.95 13.74
CA PHE A 72 -8.14 1.05 12.61
C PHE A 72 -7.17 -0.09 12.92
N PHE A 73 -6.08 0.19 13.66
CA PHE A 73 -5.18 -0.86 14.13
C PHE A 73 -5.90 -1.89 15.03
N ASP A 74 -6.67 -1.42 16.01
CA ASP A 74 -7.49 -2.29 16.87
C ASP A 74 -8.53 -3.09 16.05
N TRP A 75 -9.11 -2.47 15.01
CA TRP A 75 -10.00 -3.18 14.09
C TRP A 75 -9.27 -4.28 13.32
N LEU A 76 -8.03 -4.04 12.87
CA LEU A 76 -7.21 -5.03 12.18
C LEU A 76 -6.91 -6.23 13.07
N GLU A 77 -6.56 -6.01 14.34
CA GLU A 77 -6.32 -7.10 15.31
C GLU A 77 -7.52 -8.04 15.43
N ASN A 78 -8.73 -7.48 15.37
CA ASN A 78 -9.98 -8.24 15.48
C ASN A 78 -10.46 -8.87 14.16
N ASN A 79 -9.90 -8.47 13.00
CA ASN A 79 -10.41 -8.86 11.67
C ASN A 79 -9.35 -9.47 10.75
N ILE A 80 -8.11 -9.65 11.21
CA ILE A 80 -7.01 -10.14 10.35
C ILE A 80 -7.31 -11.51 9.72
N ASP A 81 -7.94 -12.42 10.46
CA ASP A 81 -8.34 -13.73 9.94
C ASP A 81 -9.39 -13.62 8.83
N ALA A 82 -10.33 -12.67 8.95
CA ALA A 82 -11.32 -12.39 7.92
C ALA A 82 -10.67 -11.82 6.65
N LEU A 83 -9.66 -10.94 6.81
CA LEU A 83 -8.89 -10.42 5.68
C LEU A 83 -8.09 -11.53 4.97
N LEU A 84 -7.44 -12.42 5.73
CA LEU A 84 -6.73 -13.58 5.19
C LEU A 84 -7.66 -14.57 4.49
N ALA A 85 -8.92 -14.65 4.93
CA ALA A 85 -9.97 -15.45 4.30
C ALA A 85 -10.64 -14.75 3.09
N LEU A 86 -10.21 -13.54 2.73
CA LEU A 86 -10.82 -12.71 1.69
C LEU A 86 -12.32 -12.46 1.92
N ASP A 87 -12.73 -12.25 3.18
CA ASP A 87 -14.09 -11.81 3.48
C ASP A 87 -14.37 -10.48 2.78
N GLU A 88 -15.44 -10.45 1.99
CA GLU A 88 -15.73 -9.34 1.09
C GLU A 88 -15.98 -8.02 1.85
N LYS A 89 -16.66 -8.09 3.01
CA LYS A 89 -17.00 -6.90 3.80
C LYS A 89 -15.79 -6.36 4.53
N ALA A 90 -15.02 -7.24 5.17
CA ALA A 90 -13.78 -6.87 5.84
C ALA A 90 -12.78 -6.27 4.84
N MET A 91 -12.61 -6.89 3.68
CA MET A 91 -11.69 -6.41 2.66
C MET A 91 -12.12 -5.07 2.05
N ALA A 92 -13.42 -4.90 1.77
CA ALA A 92 -13.96 -3.61 1.30
C ALA A 92 -13.71 -2.47 2.30
N TYR A 93 -13.99 -2.72 3.58
CA TYR A 93 -13.73 -1.74 4.64
C TYR A 93 -12.24 -1.42 4.76
N CYS A 94 -11.39 -2.45 4.80
CA CYS A 94 -9.94 -2.32 4.89
C CYS A 94 -9.37 -1.44 3.77
N ILE A 95 -9.70 -1.75 2.51
CA ILE A 95 -9.22 -0.97 1.36
C ILE A 95 -9.74 0.46 1.43
N ARG A 96 -11.03 0.65 1.73
CA ARG A 96 -11.63 1.99 1.87
C ARG A 96 -10.86 2.81 2.90
N ARG A 97 -10.62 2.26 4.11
CA ARG A 97 -9.98 2.99 5.20
C ARG A 97 -8.53 3.33 4.88
N CYS A 98 -7.78 2.43 4.25
CA CYS A 98 -6.42 2.72 3.79
C CYS A 98 -6.39 3.87 2.77
N CYS A 99 -7.31 3.87 1.79
CA CYS A 99 -7.41 4.94 0.81
C CYS A 99 -7.79 6.29 1.44
N GLU A 100 -8.72 6.30 2.41
CA GLU A 100 -9.07 7.50 3.18
C GLU A 100 -7.85 8.07 3.91
N LEU A 101 -7.15 7.24 4.70
CA LEU A 101 -5.97 7.65 5.47
C LEU A 101 -4.85 8.17 4.57
N LYS A 102 -4.54 7.48 3.47
CA LYS A 102 -3.53 7.95 2.52
C LYS A 102 -3.95 9.26 1.85
N ALA A 103 -5.23 9.40 1.47
CA ALA A 103 -5.74 10.61 0.84
C ALA A 103 -5.64 11.82 1.79
N GLU A 104 -5.93 11.64 3.08
CA GLU A 104 -5.78 12.69 4.11
C GLU A 104 -4.32 13.16 4.22
N VAL A 105 -3.36 12.23 4.29
CA VAL A 105 -1.93 12.57 4.35
C VAL A 105 -1.45 13.25 3.06
N VAL A 106 -1.87 12.75 1.90
CA VAL A 106 -1.51 13.34 0.60
C VAL A 106 -2.13 14.73 0.44
N ALA A 107 -3.37 14.93 0.87
CA ALA A 107 -4.03 16.24 0.79
C ALA A 107 -3.32 17.28 1.69
N ALA A 108 -2.79 16.84 2.84
CA ALA A 108 -2.00 17.68 3.72
C ALA A 108 -0.57 17.95 3.22
N ASP A 109 0.01 17.05 2.42
CA ASP A 109 1.39 17.16 1.90
C ASP A 109 1.58 16.45 0.55
N GLU A 110 1.06 17.04 -0.53
CA GLU A 110 1.04 16.39 -1.85
C GLU A 110 2.46 16.13 -2.41
N ARG A 111 3.42 16.99 -2.10
CA ARG A 111 4.77 16.97 -2.70
C ARG A 111 5.87 16.43 -1.77
N GLU A 112 5.49 15.69 -0.73
CA GLU A 112 6.43 15.00 0.17
C GLU A 112 7.43 15.97 0.85
N THR A 113 6.95 17.08 1.39
CA THR A 113 7.76 18.09 2.08
C THR A 113 7.84 17.93 3.60
N GLY A 114 7.03 17.05 4.18
CA GLY A 114 7.00 16.79 5.62
C GLY A 114 6.13 15.58 5.98
N LEU A 115 4.84 15.80 6.25
CA LEU A 115 3.92 14.82 6.83
C LEU A 115 3.86 13.50 6.04
N ARG A 116 3.96 13.56 4.71
CA ARG A 116 3.90 12.37 3.86
C ARG A 116 5.09 11.43 4.06
N ALA A 117 6.17 11.88 4.69
CA ALA A 117 7.30 11.04 5.07
C ALA A 117 6.93 9.96 6.12
N LEU A 118 5.85 10.15 6.89
CA LEU A 118 5.35 9.12 7.82
C LEU A 118 4.98 7.82 7.10
N LEU A 119 4.57 7.91 5.83
CA LEU A 119 4.25 6.75 5.00
C LEU A 119 5.48 5.85 4.73
N ASN A 120 6.69 6.31 5.04
CA ASN A 120 7.91 5.52 4.89
C ASN A 120 8.30 4.73 6.15
N LEU A 121 7.40 4.56 7.12
CA LEU A 121 7.65 3.67 8.27
C LEU A 121 8.12 2.29 7.76
N GLY A 122 9.22 1.79 8.32
CA GLY A 122 9.84 0.52 7.93
C GLY A 122 10.65 0.57 6.62
N HIS A 123 10.36 1.48 5.69
CA HIS A 123 10.91 1.45 4.33
C HIS A 123 12.42 1.68 4.27
N THR A 124 13.00 2.46 5.19
CA THR A 124 14.47 2.61 5.24
C THR A 124 15.17 1.27 5.50
N PHE A 125 14.60 0.43 6.37
CA PHE A 125 15.11 -0.90 6.65
C PHE A 125 14.73 -1.89 5.55
N GLY A 126 13.47 -1.86 5.10
CA GLY A 126 12.97 -2.73 4.03
C GLY A 126 13.75 -2.56 2.72
N HIS A 127 14.07 -1.32 2.32
CA HIS A 127 14.88 -1.07 1.13
C HIS A 127 16.29 -1.67 1.22
N ALA A 128 16.90 -1.69 2.41
CA ALA A 128 18.20 -2.34 2.60
C ALA A 128 18.07 -3.87 2.44
N ILE A 129 17.01 -4.48 2.98
CA ILE A 129 16.72 -5.91 2.81
C ILE A 129 16.47 -6.24 1.34
N GLU A 130 15.60 -5.50 0.64
CA GLU A 130 15.32 -5.70 -0.79
C GLU A 130 16.60 -5.61 -1.64
N ALA A 131 17.47 -4.63 -1.35
CA ALA A 131 18.70 -4.40 -2.09
C ALA A 131 19.73 -5.53 -1.88
N GLU A 132 19.97 -5.93 -0.63
CA GLU A 132 20.97 -6.96 -0.29
C GLU A 132 20.50 -8.38 -0.67
N MET A 133 19.21 -8.66 -0.55
CA MET A 133 18.65 -9.97 -0.92
C MET A 133 18.42 -10.11 -2.43
N GLY A 134 18.40 -9.00 -3.17
CA GLY A 134 18.03 -8.93 -4.58
C GLY A 134 16.52 -8.83 -4.81
N TYR A 135 16.11 -7.90 -5.67
CA TYR A 135 14.69 -7.61 -5.93
C TYR A 135 13.88 -8.86 -6.33
N GLY A 136 12.79 -9.11 -5.60
CA GLY A 136 11.88 -10.23 -5.82
C GLY A 136 12.14 -11.47 -4.97
N ASN A 137 13.30 -11.55 -4.29
CA ASN A 137 13.55 -12.63 -3.31
C ASN A 137 12.72 -12.42 -2.04
N TRP A 138 12.70 -11.19 -1.53
CA TRP A 138 11.72 -10.70 -0.55
C TRP A 138 10.75 -9.78 -1.28
N LEU A 139 9.45 -9.93 -1.00
CA LEU A 139 8.45 -8.98 -1.46
C LEU A 139 8.56 -7.69 -0.65
N HIS A 140 8.07 -6.58 -1.20
CA HIS A 140 8.23 -5.27 -0.59
C HIS A 140 7.64 -5.15 0.83
N GLY A 141 6.55 -5.88 1.11
CA GLY A 141 5.90 -5.87 2.41
C GLY A 141 6.30 -7.00 3.36
N GLU A 142 7.31 -7.81 3.03
CA GLU A 142 7.86 -8.81 3.96
C GLU A 142 8.97 -8.22 4.84
#